data_AF-A0A089QSN1-F1
#
_entry.id   AF-A0A089QSN1-F1
#
_cell.length_a   1.000
_cell.length_b   1.000
_cell.length_c   1.000
_cell.angle_alpha   90.00
_cell.angle_beta   90.00
_cell.angle_gamma   90.00
#
_symmetry.space_group_name_H-M   'P 1'
#
loop_
_entity.id
_entity.type
_entity.pdbx_description
1 polymer ?
#
loop_
_entity_poly.entity_id
_entity_poly.type
_entity_poly.pdbx_seq_one_letter_code
_entity_poly.pdbx_strand_id
1 'polypeptide(L)'
;MKKLYSSRKWHRRFAVILAVPLFLTISSGSLYPILLAFGIDAFWLIKLHTGNFGFINLQSIYSPLTGLSTLVLLCTGISLLKRPSKTN
;
A
#
# COMPACT_ATOMS: atom_id res chain seq x y z
N MET A 1 -8.69 25.67 12.69
CA MET A 1 -8.59 24.29 13.23
C MET A 1 -9.42 23.22 12.51
N LYS A 2 -10.55 23.52 11.83
CA LYS A 2 -11.43 22.51 11.19
C LYS A 2 -10.77 21.68 10.06
N LYS A 3 -9.78 22.23 9.34
CA LYS A 3 -9.13 21.59 8.17
C LYS A 3 -8.28 20.35 8.53
N LEU A 4 -7.62 20.37 9.70
CA LEU A 4 -6.74 19.29 10.15
C LEU A 4 -7.52 18.07 10.68
N TYR A 5 -8.68 18.28 11.31
CA TYR A 5 -9.53 17.19 11.80
C TYR A 5 -10.18 16.40 10.67
N SER A 6 -10.64 17.10 9.62
CA SER A 6 -11.19 16.46 8.42
C SER A 6 -10.14 15.62 7.68
N SER A 7 -8.90 16.13 7.56
CA SER A 7 -7.79 15.43 6.90
C SER A 7 -7.47 14.07 7.55
N ARG A 8 -7.53 13.97 8.89
CA ARG A 8 -7.33 12.71 9.63
C ARG A 8 -8.44 11.69 9.39
N LYS A 9 -9.70 12.13 9.32
CA LYS A 9 -10.86 11.25 9.07
C LYS A 9 -10.83 10.68 7.65
N TRP A 10 -10.43 11.51 6.67
CA TRP A 10 -10.26 11.09 5.28
C TRP A 10 -9.05 10.18 5.10
N HIS A 11 -7.90 10.53 5.66
CA HIS A 11 -6.72 9.67 5.63
C HIS A 11 -7.05 8.28 6.19
N ARG A 12 -7.74 8.16 7.33
CA ARG A 12 -8.11 6.85 7.89
C ARG A 12 -8.99 6.00 6.97
N ARG A 13 -9.93 6.60 6.24
CA ARG A 13 -10.81 5.86 5.32
C ARG A 13 -10.05 5.37 4.10
N PHE A 14 -9.29 6.25 3.44
CA PHE A 14 -8.48 5.87 2.30
C PHE A 14 -7.36 4.91 2.69
N ALA A 15 -6.74 5.11 3.85
CA ALA A 15 -5.67 4.26 4.32
C ALA A 15 -6.10 2.81 4.47
N VAL A 16 -7.26 2.51 5.04
CA VAL A 16 -7.72 1.13 5.19
C VAL A 16 -7.94 0.46 3.83
N ILE A 17 -8.58 1.15 2.88
CA ILE A 17 -8.86 0.61 1.55
C ILE A 17 -7.58 0.40 0.74
N LEU A 18 -6.67 1.39 0.77
CA LEU A 18 -5.41 1.37 0.04
C LEU A 18 -4.36 0.46 0.72
N ALA A 19 -4.46 0.23 2.03
CA ALA A 19 -3.54 -0.64 2.77
C ALA A 19 -3.69 -2.11 2.41
N VAL A 20 -4.89 -2.57 2.03
CA VAL A 20 -5.11 -3.98 1.66
C VAL A 20 -4.24 -4.41 0.47
N PRO A 21 -4.31 -3.74 -0.71
CA PRO A 21 -3.45 -4.12 -1.83
C PRO A 21 -1.96 -3.85 -1.52
N LEU A 22 -1.64 -2.78 -0.80
CA LEU A 22 -0.24 -2.51 -0.41
C LEU A 22 0.35 -3.58 0.52
N PHE A 23 -0.42 -4.07 1.49
CA PHE A 23 0.03 -5.11 2.40
C PHE A 23 0.34 -6.40 1.64
N LEU A 24 -0.51 -6.77 0.68
CA LEU A 24 -0.29 -7.90 -0.21
C LEU A 24 0.97 -7.70 -1.05
N THR A 25 1.14 -6.54 -1.68
CA THR A 25 2.31 -6.22 -2.51
C THR A 25 3.61 -6.24 -1.71
N ILE A 26 3.64 -5.61 -0.53
CA ILE A 26 4.84 -5.58 0.32
C ILE A 26 5.16 -6.98 0.84
N SER A 27 4.16 -7.71 1.36
CA SER A 27 4.38 -9.06 1.89
C SER A 27 4.90 -10.00 0.80
N SER A 28 4.26 -10.02 -0.38
CA SER A 28 4.71 -10.86 -1.49
C SER A 28 6.07 -10.43 -2.06
N GLY A 29 6.30 -9.13 -2.19
CA GLY A 29 7.56 -8.59 -2.72
C GLY A 29 8.76 -8.82 -1.80
N SER A 30 8.55 -8.83 -0.48
CA SER A 30 9.58 -9.16 0.50
C SER A 30 9.74 -10.67 0.68
N LEU A 31 8.66 -11.45 0.64
CA LEU A 31 8.69 -12.88 0.90
C LEU A 31 9.19 -13.70 -0.30
N TYR A 32 8.93 -13.26 -1.54
CA TYR A 32 9.36 -13.99 -2.74
C TYR A 32 10.88 -14.17 -2.83
N PRO A 33 11.72 -13.13 -2.67
CA PRO A 33 13.18 -13.29 -2.69
C PRO A 33 13.70 -14.20 -1.58
N ILE A 34 13.05 -14.18 -0.40
CA ILE A 34 13.42 -15.05 0.73
C ILE A 34 13.15 -16.51 0.37
N LEU A 35 11.95 -16.83 -0.13
CA LEU A 35 11.61 -18.18 -0.58
C LEU A 35 12.54 -18.65 -1.69
N LEU A 36 12.84 -17.78 -2.64
CA LEU A 36 13.75 -18.07 -3.74
C LEU A 36 15.17 -18.36 -3.23
N ALA A 37 15.64 -17.64 -2.21
CA ALA A 37 16.93 -17.90 -1.57
C ALA A 37 17.00 -19.27 -0.88
N PHE A 38 15.86 -19.83 -0.46
CA PHE A 38 15.75 -21.20 0.04
C PHE A 38 15.52 -22.25 -1.07
N GLY A 39 15.57 -21.85 -2.35
CA GLY A 39 15.33 -22.72 -3.49
C GLY A 39 13.85 -23.02 -3.74
N ILE A 40 12.93 -22.23 -3.17
CA ILE A 40 11.49 -22.39 -3.35
C ILE A 40 10.99 -21.38 -4.39
N ASP A 41 10.71 -21.87 -5.59
CA ASP A 41 10.16 -21.07 -6.68
C ASP A 41 8.66 -20.83 -6.51
N ALA A 42 8.31 -19.88 -5.64
CA ALA A 42 6.92 -19.51 -5.36
C ALA A 42 6.31 -18.61 -6.47
N PHE A 43 6.19 -19.12 -7.70
CA PHE A 43 5.67 -18.36 -8.85
C PHE A 43 4.24 -17.83 -8.65
N TRP A 44 3.43 -18.52 -7.84
CA TRP A 44 2.10 -18.03 -7.46
C TRP A 44 2.17 -16.72 -6.65
N LEU A 45 3.24 -16.52 -5.88
CA LEU A 45 3.42 -15.34 -5.04
C LEU A 45 3.71 -14.09 -5.89
N ILE A 46 4.49 -14.23 -6.98
CA ILE A 46 4.75 -13.12 -7.90
C ILE A 46 3.53 -12.80 -8.79
N LYS A 47 2.71 -13.80 -9.11
CA LYS A 47 1.40 -13.57 -9.75
C LYS A 47 0.49 -12.76 -8.82
N LEU A 48 0.43 -13.13 -7.54
CA LEU A 48 -0.33 -12.39 -6.53
C LEU A 48 0.19 -10.95 -6.39
N HIS A 49 1.51 -10.77 -6.36
CA HIS A 49 2.17 -9.46 -6.30
C HIS A 49 1.76 -8.52 -7.45
N THR A 50 1.61 -9.07 -8.65
CA THR A 50 1.24 -8.31 -9.85
C THR A 50 -0.27 -8.15 -10.03
N GLY A 51 -1.10 -8.70 -9.13
CA GLY A 51 -2.56 -8.63 -9.23
C GLY A 51 -3.16 -9.67 -10.19
N ASN A 52 -2.41 -10.71 -10.50
CA ASN A 52 -2.90 -11.88 -11.22
C ASN A 52 -3.35 -12.95 -10.21
N PHE A 53 -4.66 -13.07 -10.00
CA PHE A 53 -5.25 -14.03 -9.06
C PHE A 53 -5.64 -15.35 -9.73
N GLY A 54 -5.02 -15.68 -10.88
CA GLY A 54 -5.32 -16.88 -11.65
C GLY A 54 -6.58 -16.71 -12.51
N PHE A 55 -7.76 -16.76 -11.89
CA PHE A 55 -9.05 -16.62 -12.60
C PHE A 55 -9.37 -15.17 -12.98
N ILE A 56 -8.82 -14.22 -12.22
CA ILE A 56 -9.05 -12.80 -12.42
C ILE A 56 -7.71 -12.11 -12.61
N ASN A 57 -7.51 -11.54 -13.80
CA ASN A 57 -6.31 -10.78 -14.13
C ASN A 57 -6.58 -9.29 -13.94
N LEU A 58 -6.19 -8.75 -12.78
CA LEU A 58 -6.26 -7.32 -12.48
C LEU A 58 -4.95 -6.61 -12.81
N GLN A 59 -3.97 -7.25 -13.45
CA GLN A 59 -2.60 -6.74 -13.58
C GLN A 59 -2.53 -5.33 -14.17
N SER A 60 -3.36 -5.02 -15.18
CA SER A 60 -3.42 -3.69 -15.80
C SER A 60 -3.88 -2.58 -14.87
N ILE A 61 -4.69 -2.89 -13.85
CA ILE A 61 -5.25 -1.90 -12.91
C ILE A 61 -4.53 -1.98 -11.56
N TYR A 62 -4.13 -3.17 -11.13
CA TYR A 62 -3.54 -3.45 -9.82
C TYR A 62 -2.20 -2.74 -9.63
N SER A 63 -1.28 -2.82 -10.60
CA SER A 63 0.03 -2.15 -10.51
C SER A 63 -0.07 -0.62 -10.48
N PRO A 64 -0.86 0.04 -11.36
CA PRO A 64 -1.09 1.48 -11.22
C PRO A 64 -1.79 1.85 -9.91
N LEU A 65 -2.76 1.04 -9.46
CA LEU A 65 -3.49 1.27 -8.22
C LEU A 65 -2.58 1.19 -7.00
N THR A 66 -1.71 0.19 -6.90
CA THR A 66 -0.75 0.05 -5.79
C THR A 66 0.28 1.18 -5.78
N GLY A 67 0.80 1.59 -6.94
CA GLY A 67 1.68 2.75 -7.07
C GLY A 67 1.02 4.05 -6.59
N LEU A 68 -0.19 4.34 -7.09
CA LEU A 68 -0.99 5.50 -6.67
C LEU A 68 -1.33 5.46 -5.17
N SER A 69 -1.74 4.29 -4.68
CA SER A 69 -2.02 4.05 -3.25
C SER A 69 -0.84 4.43 -2.38
N THR A 70 0.36 3.99 -2.77
CA THR A 70 1.62 4.29 -2.08
C THR A 70 1.87 5.78 -2.04
N LEU A 71 1.79 6.46 -3.19
CA LEU A 71 2.01 7.91 -3.28
C LEU A 71 1.01 8.70 -2.43
N VAL A 72 -0.28 8.36 -2.50
CA VAL A 72 -1.33 9.02 -1.72
C VAL A 72 -1.09 8.83 -0.22
N LEU A 73 -0.79 7.62 0.22
CA LEU A 73 -0.51 7.32 1.63
C LEU A 73 0.76 8.01 2.12
N LEU A 74 1.82 8.03 1.31
CA LEU A 74 3.07 8.70 1.63
C LEU A 74 2.86 10.21 1.79
N CYS A 75 2.25 10.85 0.79
CA CYS A 75 1.96 12.30 0.82
C CYS A 75 1.05 12.69 1.99
N THR A 76 -0.01 11.92 2.23
CA THR A 76 -0.93 12.19 3.34
C THR A 76 -0.29 11.91 4.71
N GLY A 77 0.54 10.87 4.83
CA GLY A 77 1.33 10.57 6.02
C GLY A 77 2.34 11.69 6.34
N ILE A 78 3.07 12.17 5.34
CA ILE A 78 4.01 13.31 5.50
C ILE A 78 3.26 14.58 5.94
N SER A 79 2.08 14.83 5.40
CA SER A 79 1.25 15.97 5.81
C SER A 79 0.83 15.88 7.29
N LEU A 80 0.62 14.67 7.81
CA LEU A 80 0.28 14.42 9.22
C LEU A 80 1.49 14.55 10.17
N LEU A 81 2.72 14.37 9.68
CA LEU A 81 3.94 14.57 10.47
C LEU A 81 4.17 16.03 10.88
N LYS A 82 3.55 16.99 10.18
CA LYS A 82 3.56 18.41 10.57
C LYS A 82 2.76 18.58 11.87
N ARG A 83 3.42 18.41 13.02
CA ARG A 83 2.87 18.72 14.35
C ARG A 83 2.39 20.17 14.35
N PRO A 84 1.17 20.47 14.82
CA PRO A 84 0.87 21.84 15.22
C PRO A 84 1.85 22.18 16.36
N SER A 85 2.71 23.17 16.12
CA SER A 85 3.52 23.78 17.18
C SER A 85 2.56 24.12 18.32
N LYS A 86 2.76 23.49 19.48
CA LYS A 86 2.08 23.89 20.70
C LYS A 86 2.78 25.20 21.09
N THR A 87 2.27 26.32 20.59
CA THR A 87 2.62 27.64 21.12
C THR A 87 2.07 27.68 22.54
N ASN A 88 2.98 27.60 23.51
CA ASN A 88 2.78 28.05 24.88
C ASN A 88 3.97 28.93 25.21
#